data_AF-A0A349PE49-F1
#
_entry.id   AF-A0A349PE49-F1
#
_cell.length_a   1.000
_cell.length_b   1.000
_cell.length_c   1.000
_cell.angle_alpha   90.00
_cell.angle_beta   90.00
_cell.angle_gamma   90.00
#
_symmetry.space_group_name_H-M   'P 1'
#
loop_
_entity.id
_entity.type
_entity.pdbx_description
1 polymer ?
#
loop_
_entity_poly.entity_id
_entity_poly.type
_entity_poly.pdbx_seq_one_letter_code
_entity_poly.pdbx_strand_id
1 'polypeptide(L)'
;MKSLIYAALLLVPGFCHADTFIMKDGAKLDGEVTGETDDALLVKTKYGSLTINRSDVQERQPEAAAVQPAAAQPPTAPEAAASTAPAAQVHAALPAPEQPPLKLTFTTILPSTSTRLLVYSENGVAIATETFDAAGAPAGIEGAIKDGTYTEYYDTGALKTVKTMANGKTSGTLKAYYPSGKVQIEAYYLAGAKDGPFNYYADDGKPLMEATYKNDRLNGWKKEFDAGGLIKSETYYIDDHVAEPPKAQTAPEPAKEQESLVTVKTMSLARGERFAFQLNGKYIGKAHLDKDFNIISQEGKIPDGAIKVYSKEGKLSKEFVFEKSVLKLLRVYEEGGPLKAEYSFKEDKAIKK
;
A
#
# COMPACT_ATOMS: atom_id res chain seq x y z
N MET A 1 -46.97 50.98 -38.13
CA MET A 1 -45.83 51.46 -37.31
C MET A 1 -46.19 51.27 -35.84
N LYS A 2 -45.22 50.82 -35.00
CA LYS A 2 -45.03 51.05 -33.53
C LYS A 2 -46.31 51.05 -32.63
N SER A 3 -46.38 50.39 -31.48
CA SER A 3 -45.39 49.71 -30.63
C SER A 3 -46.15 48.81 -29.64
N LEU A 4 -45.64 47.62 -29.29
CA LEU A 4 -46.09 46.90 -28.09
C LEU A 4 -44.88 46.62 -27.19
N ILE A 5 -44.92 47.18 -25.99
CA ILE A 5 -43.95 46.92 -24.93
C ILE A 5 -44.51 45.79 -24.07
N TYR A 6 -43.80 44.67 -23.98
CA TYR A 6 -44.13 43.61 -23.02
C TYR A 6 -43.49 43.94 -21.68
N ALA A 7 -44.31 44.06 -20.64
CA ALA A 7 -43.83 44.17 -19.26
C ALA A 7 -43.35 42.80 -18.77
N ALA A 8 -42.17 42.75 -18.18
CA ALA A 8 -41.62 41.53 -17.60
C ALA A 8 -42.34 41.19 -16.28
N LEU A 9 -42.95 40.00 -16.22
CA LEU A 9 -43.47 39.43 -14.97
C LEU A 9 -42.30 38.78 -14.22
N LEU A 10 -41.96 39.33 -13.04
CA LEU A 10 -40.91 38.77 -12.18
C LEU A 10 -41.35 37.40 -11.64
N LEU A 11 -40.58 36.37 -11.97
CA LEU A 11 -40.76 35.02 -11.45
C LEU A 11 -39.71 34.80 -10.35
N VAL A 12 -40.17 34.80 -9.10
CA VAL A 12 -39.31 34.58 -7.92
C VAL A 12 -38.95 33.08 -7.85
N PRO A 13 -37.66 32.69 -7.81
CA PRO A 13 -37.29 31.30 -7.62
C PRO A 13 -37.61 30.87 -6.18
N GLY A 14 -38.32 29.74 -6.04
CA GLY A 14 -38.59 29.15 -4.74
C GLY A 14 -37.32 28.60 -4.09
N PHE A 15 -37.23 28.70 -2.76
CA PHE A 15 -36.21 28.05 -1.96
C PHE A 15 -36.46 26.53 -1.94
N CYS A 16 -35.68 25.75 -2.69
CA CYS A 16 -35.57 24.31 -2.45
C CYS A 16 -34.97 24.09 -1.06
N HIS A 17 -35.63 23.27 -0.24
CA HIS A 17 -35.07 22.78 1.02
C HIS A 17 -34.17 21.59 0.68
N ALA A 18 -32.91 21.61 1.13
CA ALA A 18 -32.02 20.46 0.98
C ALA A 18 -32.14 19.57 2.22
N ASP A 19 -32.20 18.25 2.06
CA ASP A 19 -32.07 17.34 3.18
C ASP A 19 -30.59 16.96 3.36
N THR A 20 -30.13 16.87 4.60
CA THR A 20 -28.83 16.27 4.93
C THR A 20 -29.02 14.79 5.27
N PHE A 21 -28.43 13.92 4.45
CA PHE A 21 -28.35 12.48 4.69
C PHE A 21 -27.05 12.16 5.42
N ILE A 22 -27.16 11.52 6.58
CA ILE A 22 -26.04 10.92 7.29
C ILE A 22 -26.01 9.44 6.91
N MET A 23 -24.90 9.02 6.32
CA MET A 23 -24.63 7.66 5.89
C MET A 23 -24.05 6.83 7.04
N LYS A 24 -24.17 5.50 6.99
CA LYS A 24 -23.66 4.57 8.02
C LYS A 24 -22.14 4.60 8.24
N ASP A 25 -21.38 5.07 7.25
CA ASP A 25 -19.93 5.31 7.34
C ASP A 25 -19.59 6.70 7.95
N GLY A 26 -20.62 7.48 8.33
CA GLY A 26 -20.50 8.84 8.85
C GLY A 26 -20.45 9.93 7.78
N ALA A 27 -20.48 9.59 6.48
CA ALA A 27 -20.50 10.58 5.41
C ALA A 27 -21.79 11.43 5.48
N LYS A 28 -21.67 12.72 5.12
CA LYS A 28 -22.81 13.65 5.06
C LYS A 28 -23.01 14.12 3.62
N LEU A 29 -24.26 14.06 3.16
CA LEU A 29 -24.65 14.45 1.82
C LEU A 29 -25.83 15.42 1.87
N ASP A 30 -25.72 16.58 1.24
CA ASP A 30 -26.81 17.55 1.15
C ASP A 30 -27.50 17.47 -0.23
N GLY A 31 -28.82 17.26 -0.27
CA GLY A 31 -29.57 17.26 -1.53
C GLY A 31 -31.08 17.10 -1.41
N GLU A 32 -31.78 17.31 -2.51
CA GLU A 32 -33.23 17.22 -2.63
C GLU A 32 -33.66 15.81 -3.10
N VAL A 33 -34.58 15.13 -2.41
CA VAL A 33 -35.11 13.85 -2.91
C VAL A 33 -36.00 14.12 -4.12
N THR A 34 -35.55 13.67 -5.30
CA THR A 34 -36.24 13.78 -6.60
C THR A 34 -36.95 12.50 -7.02
N GLY A 35 -36.78 11.41 -6.28
CA GLY A 35 -37.47 10.14 -6.47
C GLY A 35 -37.18 9.17 -5.34
N GLU A 36 -38.07 8.21 -5.11
CA GLU A 36 -37.93 7.18 -4.08
C GLU A 36 -38.48 5.85 -4.62
N THR A 37 -37.72 4.78 -4.42
CA THR A 37 -38.14 3.38 -4.63
C THR A 37 -38.07 2.65 -3.29
N ASP A 38 -38.54 1.40 -3.23
CA ASP A 38 -38.53 0.64 -1.97
C ASP A 38 -37.13 0.54 -1.35
N ASP A 39 -36.11 0.33 -2.20
CA ASP A 39 -34.71 0.12 -1.80
C ASP A 39 -33.80 1.36 -1.92
N ALA A 40 -34.21 2.45 -2.58
CA ALA A 40 -33.31 3.55 -2.90
C ALA A 40 -33.96 4.95 -2.97
N LEU A 41 -33.15 5.97 -2.70
CA LEU A 41 -33.48 7.39 -2.78
C LEU A 41 -32.71 8.03 -3.95
N LEU A 42 -33.42 8.71 -4.85
CA LEU A 42 -32.84 9.52 -5.91
C LEU A 42 -32.66 10.95 -5.38
N VAL A 43 -31.45 11.33 -5.00
CA VAL A 43 -31.13 12.60 -4.34
C VAL A 43 -30.36 13.52 -5.30
N LYS A 44 -30.95 14.66 -5.63
CA LYS A 44 -30.33 15.71 -6.43
C LYS A 44 -29.59 16.67 -5.52
N THR A 45 -28.28 16.51 -5.46
CA THR A 45 -27.37 17.34 -4.68
C THR A 45 -26.91 18.55 -5.50
N LYS A 46 -26.19 19.48 -4.87
CA LYS A 46 -25.44 20.54 -5.59
C LYS A 46 -24.28 20.01 -6.46
N TYR A 47 -24.01 18.70 -6.39
CA TYR A 47 -23.01 17.95 -7.16
C TYR A 47 -23.67 16.97 -8.15
N GLY A 48 -24.97 17.12 -8.44
CA GLY A 48 -25.70 16.25 -9.37
C GLY A 48 -26.59 15.20 -8.69
N SER A 49 -27.23 14.36 -9.51
CA SER A 49 -28.19 13.35 -9.06
C SER A 49 -27.49 12.05 -8.66
N LEU A 50 -27.69 11.62 -7.42
CA LEU A 50 -27.15 10.40 -6.82
C LEU A 50 -28.29 9.43 -6.49
N THR A 51 -28.07 8.13 -6.71
CA THR A 51 -28.95 7.08 -6.18
C THR A 51 -28.32 6.51 -4.91
N ILE A 52 -28.95 6.74 -3.76
CA ILE A 52 -28.50 6.27 -2.45
C ILE A 52 -29.31 5.03 -2.08
N ASN A 53 -28.68 3.94 -1.63
CA ASN A 53 -29.46 2.83 -1.08
C ASN A 53 -30.05 3.24 0.27
N ARG A 54 -31.34 2.94 0.49
CA ARG A 54 -32.05 3.30 1.72
C ARG A 54 -31.47 2.61 2.96
N SER A 55 -30.84 1.45 2.78
CA SER A 55 -30.15 0.74 3.84
C SER A 55 -28.80 1.35 4.23
N ASP A 56 -28.22 2.26 3.42
CA ASP A 56 -26.96 2.94 3.73
C ASP A 56 -27.16 4.28 4.46
N VAL A 57 -28.38 4.83 4.43
CA VAL A 57 -28.77 6.03 5.18
C VAL A 57 -28.99 5.67 6.64
N GLN A 58 -28.20 6.25 7.54
CA GLN A 58 -28.35 6.13 8.99
C GLN A 58 -29.36 7.14 9.54
N GLU A 59 -29.36 8.37 9.03
CA GLU A 59 -30.28 9.43 9.45
C GLU A 59 -30.56 10.39 8.28
N ARG A 60 -31.80 10.89 8.18
CA ARG A 60 -32.18 11.95 7.23
C ARG A 60 -32.68 13.15 8.04
N GLN A 61 -31.93 14.23 8.00
CA GLN A 61 -32.28 15.48 8.67
C GLN A 61 -32.80 16.47 7.61
N PRO A 62 -34.11 16.78 7.58
CA PRO A 62 -34.61 17.83 6.71
C PRO A 62 -34.14 19.20 7.21
N GLU A 63 -33.72 20.09 6.30
CA GLU A 63 -33.36 21.47 6.64
C GLU A 63 -34.61 22.22 7.11
N ALA A 64 -34.83 22.20 8.42
CA ALA A 64 -35.94 22.88 9.05
C ALA A 64 -35.79 24.40 8.88
N ALA A 65 -36.75 25.01 8.16
CA ALA A 65 -36.85 26.45 8.01
C ALA A 65 -36.69 27.15 9.38
N ALA A 66 -35.83 28.18 9.42
CA ALA A 66 -35.33 28.78 10.65
C ALA A 66 -36.43 29.18 11.65
N VAL A 67 -36.60 28.38 12.72
CA VAL A 67 -37.41 28.76 13.88
C VAL A 67 -36.54 29.58 14.83
N GLN A 68 -36.99 30.79 15.13
CA GLN A 68 -36.28 31.74 16.01
C GLN A 68 -36.13 31.20 17.45
N PRO A 69 -35.04 31.53 18.16
CA PRO A 69 -34.87 31.12 19.55
C PRO A 69 -35.79 31.92 20.48
N ALA A 70 -36.79 31.25 21.06
CA ALA A 70 -37.59 31.81 22.14
C ALA A 70 -36.88 31.61 23.50
N ALA A 71 -37.04 32.60 24.38
CA ALA A 71 -36.29 32.84 25.61
C ALA A 71 -36.14 31.65 26.60
N ALA A 72 -35.03 31.69 27.35
CA ALA A 72 -34.69 30.72 28.38
C ALA A 72 -35.43 30.93 29.72
N GLN A 73 -35.70 29.83 30.44
CA GLN A 73 -35.78 29.78 31.91
C GLN A 73 -35.25 28.43 32.44
N PRO A 74 -34.47 28.42 33.54
CA PRO A 74 -34.16 27.23 34.36
C PRO A 74 -34.96 27.24 35.70
N PRO A 75 -34.78 26.29 36.63
CA PRO A 75 -34.64 24.82 36.48
C PRO A 75 -35.57 24.04 37.46
N THR A 76 -35.78 22.73 37.26
CA THR A 76 -36.25 21.82 38.34
C THR A 76 -35.76 20.37 38.18
N ALA A 77 -35.04 19.87 39.18
CA ALA A 77 -35.05 18.45 39.61
C ALA A 77 -36.22 18.28 40.63
N PRO A 78 -36.66 17.08 41.10
CA PRO A 78 -35.96 15.79 41.26
C PRO A 78 -36.64 14.66 40.43
N GLU A 79 -36.51 13.34 40.64
CA GLU A 79 -35.87 12.52 41.70
C GLU A 79 -35.35 11.16 41.17
N ALA A 80 -35.07 10.18 42.05
CA ALA A 80 -34.51 8.87 41.72
C ALA A 80 -35.55 7.73 41.71
N ALA A 81 -35.30 6.70 40.89
CA ALA A 81 -35.81 5.35 41.10
C ALA A 81 -34.78 4.32 40.62
N ALA A 82 -34.38 3.39 41.48
CA ALA A 82 -33.42 2.33 41.16
C ALA A 82 -34.13 1.08 40.64
N SER A 83 -33.47 0.34 39.74
CA SER A 83 -33.79 -1.06 39.43
C SER A 83 -32.50 -1.83 39.10
N THR A 84 -32.51 -3.15 39.29
CA THR A 84 -31.33 -3.93 39.68
C THR A 84 -30.86 -5.00 38.69
N ALA A 85 -29.54 -5.22 38.70
CA ALA A 85 -28.82 -6.46 38.31
C ALA A 85 -28.69 -6.79 36.79
N PRO A 86 -27.74 -7.67 36.41
CA PRO A 86 -26.32 -7.58 36.72
C PRO A 86 -25.44 -7.65 35.44
N ALA A 87 -24.44 -6.77 35.31
CA ALA A 87 -23.52 -6.80 34.17
C ALA A 87 -22.33 -7.75 34.41
N ALA A 88 -22.06 -8.62 33.45
CA ALA A 88 -20.92 -9.54 33.46
C ALA A 88 -19.58 -8.80 33.34
N GLN A 89 -18.50 -9.50 33.70
CA GLN A 89 -17.13 -9.00 33.66
C GLN A 89 -16.74 -8.49 32.26
N VAL A 90 -16.52 -7.19 32.14
CA VAL A 90 -15.99 -6.58 30.93
C VAL A 90 -14.48 -6.84 30.89
N HIS A 91 -14.02 -7.74 30.03
CA HIS A 91 -12.61 -7.78 29.65
C HIS A 91 -12.28 -6.45 28.97
N ALA A 92 -11.42 -5.65 29.61
CA ALA A 92 -10.94 -4.41 29.03
C ALA A 92 -10.13 -4.72 27.77
N ALA A 93 -10.74 -4.48 26.60
CA ALA A 93 -10.00 -4.42 25.35
C ALA A 93 -9.02 -3.25 25.44
N LEU A 94 -7.74 -3.53 25.21
CA LEU A 94 -6.72 -2.51 25.06
C LEU A 94 -7.16 -1.54 23.96
N PRO A 95 -7.08 -0.21 24.16
CA PRO A 95 -7.38 0.73 23.09
C PRO A 95 -6.43 0.46 21.92
N ALA A 96 -7.00 0.27 20.73
CA ALA A 96 -6.20 0.25 19.50
C ALA A 96 -5.42 1.57 19.41
N PRO A 97 -4.15 1.55 18.95
CA PRO A 97 -3.40 2.78 18.81
C PRO A 97 -4.13 3.70 17.84
N GLU A 98 -4.58 4.86 18.32
CA GLU A 98 -5.19 5.90 17.51
C GLU A 98 -4.20 6.27 16.40
N GLN A 99 -4.49 5.84 15.17
CA GLN A 99 -3.71 6.28 14.03
C GLN A 99 -3.99 7.78 13.84
N PRO A 100 -2.96 8.60 13.57
CA PRO A 100 -3.17 10.04 13.38
C PRO A 100 -4.21 10.25 12.28
N PRO A 101 -5.14 11.20 12.44
CA PRO A 101 -6.26 11.37 11.52
C PRO A 101 -5.73 11.56 10.10
N LEU A 102 -5.95 10.58 9.23
CA LEU A 102 -5.41 10.63 7.87
C LEU A 102 -6.11 11.74 7.09
N LYS A 103 -5.30 12.71 6.67
CA LYS A 103 -5.79 13.94 6.04
C LYS A 103 -6.46 13.70 4.69
N LEU A 104 -6.05 12.68 3.94
CA LEU A 104 -6.55 12.38 2.59
C LEU A 104 -6.99 10.92 2.51
N THR A 105 -8.27 10.70 2.17
CA THR A 105 -8.86 9.36 2.03
C THR A 105 -9.61 9.24 0.71
N PHE A 106 -9.87 8.02 0.26
CA PHE A 106 -10.77 7.78 -0.86
C PHE A 106 -11.62 6.53 -0.64
N THR A 107 -12.80 6.50 -1.26
CA THR A 107 -13.75 5.38 -1.20
C THR A 107 -14.15 4.96 -2.60
N THR A 108 -14.06 3.67 -2.91
CA THR A 108 -14.57 3.10 -4.15
C THR A 108 -16.04 2.72 -4.01
N ILE A 109 -16.92 3.30 -4.82
CA ILE A 109 -18.36 3.00 -4.85
C ILE A 109 -18.71 2.33 -6.19
N LEU A 110 -19.52 1.27 -6.14
CA LEU A 110 -20.01 0.53 -7.30
C LEU A 110 -21.55 0.66 -7.40
N PRO A 111 -22.07 1.78 -7.94
CA PRO A 111 -23.51 1.93 -8.19
C PRO A 111 -24.03 0.85 -9.17
N SER A 112 -25.33 0.56 -9.07
CA SER A 112 -26.02 -0.44 -9.89
C SER A 112 -26.03 -0.15 -11.40
N THR A 113 -25.60 1.03 -11.83
CA THR A 113 -25.58 1.53 -13.21
C THR A 113 -24.32 1.13 -14.00
N SER A 114 -23.60 0.09 -13.58
CA SER A 114 -22.36 -0.40 -14.19
C SER A 114 -21.22 0.64 -14.26
N THR A 115 -21.26 1.69 -13.43
CA THR A 115 -20.17 2.66 -13.29
C THR A 115 -19.39 2.39 -12.01
N ARG A 116 -18.14 2.87 -11.93
CA ARG A 116 -17.35 2.89 -10.68
C ARG A 116 -17.01 4.32 -10.33
N LEU A 117 -17.26 4.72 -9.09
CA LEU A 117 -16.89 6.05 -8.58
C LEU A 117 -15.73 5.91 -7.60
N LEU A 118 -14.75 6.81 -7.66
CA LEU A 118 -13.78 7.03 -6.60
C LEU A 118 -14.03 8.42 -6.01
N VAL A 119 -14.55 8.44 -4.77
CA VAL A 119 -14.76 9.69 -4.02
C VAL A 119 -13.51 9.97 -3.20
N TYR A 120 -12.87 11.11 -3.44
CA TYR A 120 -11.67 11.57 -2.73
C TYR A 120 -12.06 12.61 -1.69
N SER A 121 -11.58 12.45 -0.47
CA SER A 121 -11.92 13.30 0.68
C SER A 121 -10.68 13.89 1.36
N GLU A 122 -10.82 15.10 1.90
CA GLU A 122 -9.85 15.72 2.82
C GLU A 122 -10.52 15.90 4.18
N ASN A 123 -9.94 15.35 5.25
CA ASN A 123 -10.50 15.35 6.62
C ASN A 123 -11.97 14.87 6.68
N GLY A 124 -12.33 13.87 5.85
CA GLY A 124 -13.71 13.35 5.76
C GLY A 124 -14.67 14.16 4.88
N VAL A 125 -14.26 15.30 4.32
CA VAL A 125 -15.07 16.10 3.39
C VAL A 125 -14.68 15.76 1.96
N ALA A 126 -15.65 15.37 1.12
CA ALA A 126 -15.40 15.09 -0.29
C ALA A 126 -14.90 16.34 -1.03
N ILE A 127 -13.80 16.19 -1.78
CA ILE A 127 -13.12 17.24 -2.56
C ILE A 127 -13.05 16.95 -4.06
N ALA A 128 -13.18 15.67 -4.46
CA ALA A 128 -13.29 15.28 -5.85
C ALA A 128 -14.01 13.92 -6.01
N THR A 129 -14.62 13.70 -7.17
CA THR A 129 -15.18 12.41 -7.57
C THR A 129 -14.66 12.07 -8.97
N GLU A 130 -14.07 10.88 -9.12
CA GLU A 130 -13.62 10.34 -10.40
C GLU A 130 -14.56 9.21 -10.83
N THR A 131 -15.22 9.40 -11.98
CA THR A 131 -16.22 8.47 -12.53
C THR A 131 -15.58 7.64 -13.62
N PHE A 132 -15.76 6.33 -13.54
CA PHE A 132 -15.38 5.35 -14.55
C PHE A 132 -16.63 4.70 -15.15
N ASP A 133 -16.60 4.47 -16.47
CA ASP A 133 -17.65 3.75 -17.19
C ASP A 133 -17.58 2.22 -16.97
N ALA A 134 -18.49 1.49 -17.63
CA ALA A 134 -18.58 0.04 -17.56
C ALA A 134 -17.38 -0.70 -18.21
N ALA A 135 -16.58 -0.03 -19.04
CA ALA A 135 -15.33 -0.55 -19.56
C ALA A 135 -14.13 -0.23 -18.64
N GLY A 136 -14.36 0.55 -17.57
CA GLY A 136 -13.32 1.01 -16.65
C GLY A 136 -12.54 2.22 -17.17
N ALA A 137 -13.00 2.89 -18.23
CA ALA A 137 -12.39 4.12 -18.73
C ALA A 137 -12.88 5.34 -17.92
N PRO A 138 -12.03 6.36 -17.70
CA PRO A 138 -12.43 7.57 -16.98
C PRO A 138 -13.45 8.37 -17.80
N ALA A 139 -14.68 8.43 -17.30
CA ALA A 139 -15.80 9.17 -17.90
C ALA A 139 -15.84 10.64 -17.48
N GLY A 140 -15.30 10.97 -16.30
CA GLY A 140 -15.21 12.36 -15.83
C GLY A 140 -14.55 12.49 -14.46
N ILE A 141 -14.08 13.70 -14.14
CA ILE A 141 -13.61 14.09 -12.80
C ILE A 141 -14.35 15.38 -12.44
N GLU A 142 -14.98 15.38 -11.27
CA GLU A 142 -15.58 16.55 -10.64
C GLU A 142 -14.75 16.96 -9.42
N GLY A 143 -14.56 18.26 -9.20
CA GLY A 143 -13.69 18.76 -8.13
C GLY A 143 -12.19 18.70 -8.47
N ALA A 144 -11.35 18.69 -7.43
CA ALA A 144 -9.89 18.73 -7.59
C ALA A 144 -9.19 17.72 -6.66
N ILE A 145 -8.58 16.69 -7.25
CA ILE A 145 -7.75 15.73 -6.54
C ILE A 145 -6.45 16.44 -6.14
N LYS A 146 -6.15 16.47 -4.84
CA LYS A 146 -4.93 17.09 -4.31
C LYS A 146 -3.73 16.16 -4.49
N ASP A 147 -2.53 16.72 -4.48
CA ASP A 147 -1.31 15.92 -4.43
C ASP A 147 -1.08 15.40 -3.02
N GLY A 148 -0.69 14.13 -2.89
CA GLY A 148 -0.46 13.48 -1.60
C GLY A 148 -0.80 11.99 -1.59
N THR A 149 -0.60 11.36 -0.44
CA THR A 149 -0.93 9.96 -0.21
C THR A 149 -2.36 9.83 0.29
N TYR A 150 -3.15 9.04 -0.44
CA TYR A 150 -4.55 8.73 -0.19
C TYR A 150 -4.71 7.30 0.32
N THR A 151 -5.57 7.13 1.31
CA THR A 151 -5.86 5.84 1.94
C THR A 151 -7.33 5.48 1.82
N GLU A 152 -7.61 4.22 1.49
CA GLU A 152 -8.92 3.59 1.51
C GLU A 152 -8.93 2.50 2.59
N TYR A 153 -10.07 2.32 3.24
CA TYR A 153 -10.31 1.31 4.26
C TYR A 153 -11.41 0.33 3.83
N TYR A 154 -11.43 -0.83 4.45
CA TYR A 154 -12.59 -1.71 4.47
C TYR A 154 -13.65 -1.17 5.44
N ASP A 155 -14.90 -1.61 5.29
CA ASP A 155 -16.02 -1.31 6.20
C ASP A 155 -15.73 -1.70 7.67
N THR A 156 -14.77 -2.61 7.88
CA THR A 156 -14.25 -3.02 9.20
C THR A 156 -13.25 -2.04 9.81
N GLY A 157 -12.87 -0.97 9.11
CA GLY A 157 -11.79 -0.06 9.47
C GLY A 157 -10.37 -0.59 9.18
N ALA A 158 -10.23 -1.80 8.63
CA ALA A 158 -8.93 -2.34 8.22
C ALA A 158 -8.38 -1.60 6.98
N LEU A 159 -7.06 -1.43 6.90
CA LEU A 159 -6.41 -0.82 5.74
C LEU A 159 -6.68 -1.63 4.47
N LYS A 160 -7.18 -0.98 3.41
CA LYS A 160 -7.53 -1.61 2.13
C LYS A 160 -6.59 -1.19 1.00
N THR A 161 -6.41 0.10 0.78
CA THR A 161 -5.56 0.61 -0.30
C THR A 161 -4.78 1.86 0.13
N VAL A 162 -3.52 1.97 -0.28
CA VAL A 162 -2.71 3.19 -0.19
C VAL A 162 -2.19 3.52 -1.58
N LYS A 163 -2.40 4.76 -2.03
CA LYS A 163 -1.88 5.27 -3.32
C LYS A 163 -1.41 6.71 -3.19
N THR A 164 -0.44 7.11 -4.00
CA THR A 164 -0.01 8.52 -4.08
C THR A 164 -0.55 9.15 -5.36
N MET A 165 -1.09 10.37 -5.23
CA MET A 165 -1.58 11.20 -6.32
C MET A 165 -0.61 12.35 -6.55
N ALA A 166 -0.34 12.66 -7.82
CA ALA A 166 0.47 13.79 -8.27
C ALA A 166 -0.10 14.36 -9.58
N ASN A 167 -0.30 15.67 -9.66
CA ASN A 167 -1.01 16.36 -10.75
C ASN A 167 -2.38 15.72 -11.07
N GLY A 168 -3.12 15.35 -10.02
CA GLY A 168 -4.44 14.72 -10.13
C GLY A 168 -4.45 13.28 -10.65
N LYS A 169 -3.29 12.62 -10.79
CA LYS A 169 -3.18 11.23 -11.28
C LYS A 169 -2.37 10.35 -10.33
N THR A 170 -2.63 9.04 -10.31
CA THR A 170 -1.83 8.08 -9.53
C THR A 170 -0.37 8.08 -10.00
N SER A 171 0.58 8.15 -9.06
CA SER A 171 2.01 8.13 -9.35
C SER A 171 2.81 7.51 -8.21
N GLY A 172 3.82 6.72 -8.54
CA GLY A 172 4.58 5.89 -7.59
C GLY A 172 3.89 4.57 -7.26
N THR A 173 4.32 3.92 -6.18
CA THR A 173 3.78 2.62 -5.76
C THR A 173 2.40 2.76 -5.10
N LEU A 174 1.41 2.08 -5.68
CA LEU A 174 0.15 1.72 -5.03
C LEU A 174 0.31 0.39 -4.30
N LYS A 175 -0.26 0.28 -3.10
CA LYS A 175 -0.38 -0.99 -2.36
C LYS A 175 -1.83 -1.24 -1.97
N ALA A 176 -2.34 -2.43 -2.25
CA ALA A 176 -3.59 -2.94 -1.70
C ALA A 176 -3.29 -4.05 -0.70
N TYR A 177 -4.16 -4.21 0.30
CA TYR A 177 -3.99 -5.11 1.42
C TYR A 177 -5.26 -5.95 1.60
N TYR A 178 -5.09 -7.19 2.04
CA TYR A 178 -6.19 -8.02 2.53
C TYR A 178 -6.72 -7.48 3.87
N PRO A 179 -7.95 -7.86 4.30
CA PRO A 179 -8.46 -7.52 5.64
C PRO A 179 -7.58 -8.03 6.80
N SER A 180 -6.69 -8.99 6.53
CA SER A 180 -5.65 -9.48 7.45
C SER A 180 -4.51 -8.48 7.71
N GLY A 181 -4.43 -7.40 6.92
CA GLY A 181 -3.32 -6.44 6.90
C GLY A 181 -2.12 -6.89 6.05
N LYS A 182 -2.16 -8.06 5.42
CA LYS A 182 -1.11 -8.51 4.49
C LYS A 182 -1.27 -7.84 3.13
N VAL A 183 -0.15 -7.62 2.45
CA VAL A 183 -0.14 -7.07 1.08
C VAL A 183 -0.85 -8.04 0.13
N GLN A 184 -1.80 -7.51 -0.64
CA GLN A 184 -2.51 -8.20 -1.71
C GLN A 184 -1.92 -7.84 -3.08
N ILE A 185 -1.78 -6.54 -3.38
CA ILE A 185 -1.24 -6.03 -4.65
C ILE A 185 -0.18 -4.97 -4.36
N GLU A 186 0.93 -5.00 -5.10
CA GLU A 186 1.80 -3.84 -5.27
C GLU A 186 1.90 -3.50 -6.76
N ALA A 187 1.67 -2.24 -7.12
CA ALA A 187 1.67 -1.80 -8.51
C ALA A 187 2.32 -0.43 -8.65
N TYR A 188 3.28 -0.30 -9.57
CA TYR A 188 3.88 1.01 -9.85
C TYR A 188 3.11 1.76 -10.94
N TYR A 189 2.77 3.02 -10.64
CA TYR A 189 2.09 3.93 -11.55
C TYR A 189 2.99 5.10 -11.95
N LEU A 190 2.86 5.56 -13.19
CA LEU A 190 3.43 6.81 -13.69
C LEU A 190 2.35 7.60 -14.41
N ALA A 191 2.09 8.83 -13.97
CA ALA A 191 1.14 9.75 -14.58
C ALA A 191 -0.25 9.13 -14.89
N GLY A 192 -0.75 8.29 -13.97
CA GLY A 192 -2.07 7.65 -14.02
C GLY A 192 -2.09 6.22 -14.58
N ALA A 193 -1.06 5.79 -15.32
CA ALA A 193 -1.00 4.46 -15.92
C ALA A 193 -0.02 3.54 -15.18
N LYS A 194 -0.23 2.22 -15.21
CA LYS A 194 0.77 1.25 -14.72
C LYS A 194 2.00 1.26 -15.63
N ASP A 195 3.17 1.53 -15.07
CA ASP A 195 4.43 1.70 -15.83
C ASP A 195 5.63 1.24 -15.00
N GLY A 196 5.74 -0.08 -14.80
CA GLY A 196 6.73 -0.69 -13.93
C GLY A 196 6.29 -2.05 -13.39
N PRO A 197 6.82 -2.49 -12.24
CA PRO A 197 6.46 -3.78 -11.64
C PRO A 197 5.01 -3.78 -11.13
N PHE A 198 4.39 -4.96 -11.25
CA PHE A 198 3.10 -5.33 -10.67
C PHE A 198 3.23 -6.70 -10.03
N ASN A 199 2.91 -6.80 -8.75
CA ASN A 199 2.94 -8.02 -7.97
C ASN A 199 1.57 -8.27 -7.34
N TYR A 200 1.11 -9.52 -7.38
CA TYR A 200 -0.11 -9.98 -6.73
C TYR A 200 0.21 -11.18 -5.84
N TYR A 201 -0.24 -11.13 -4.59
CA TYR A 201 0.06 -12.10 -3.53
C TYR A 201 -1.23 -12.72 -3.00
N ALA A 202 -1.11 -13.93 -2.45
CA ALA A 202 -2.16 -14.58 -1.67
C ALA A 202 -2.18 -14.07 -0.22
N ASP A 203 -3.28 -14.30 0.50
CA ASP A 203 -3.41 -13.92 1.93
C ASP A 203 -2.54 -14.77 2.88
N ASP A 204 -1.83 -15.80 2.38
CA ASP A 204 -0.73 -16.41 3.15
C ASP A 204 0.59 -15.60 3.02
N GLY A 205 0.72 -14.78 1.98
CA GLY A 205 1.89 -13.96 1.64
C GLY A 205 2.69 -14.45 0.43
N LYS A 206 2.32 -15.60 -0.18
CA LYS A 206 3.01 -16.13 -1.36
C LYS A 206 2.70 -15.32 -2.61
N PRO A 207 3.63 -15.23 -3.58
CA PRO A 207 3.34 -14.66 -4.89
C PRO A 207 2.29 -15.52 -5.62
N LEU A 208 1.37 -14.88 -6.32
CA LEU A 208 0.43 -15.48 -7.27
C LEU A 208 0.74 -15.04 -8.70
N MET A 209 1.15 -13.79 -8.89
CA MET A 209 1.58 -13.25 -10.18
C MET A 209 2.61 -12.12 -10.02
N GLU A 210 3.61 -12.12 -10.89
CA GLU A 210 4.51 -10.99 -11.12
C GLU A 210 4.37 -10.56 -12.58
N ALA A 211 4.36 -9.26 -12.87
CA ALA A 211 4.25 -8.74 -14.22
C ALA A 211 4.96 -7.38 -14.36
N THR A 212 5.44 -7.07 -15.57
CA THR A 212 5.88 -5.72 -15.93
C THR A 212 4.85 -5.05 -16.84
N TYR A 213 4.45 -3.83 -16.48
CA TYR A 213 3.56 -2.99 -17.27
C TYR A 213 4.30 -1.79 -17.87
N LYS A 214 3.79 -1.27 -18.98
CA LYS A 214 4.18 0.01 -19.57
C LYS A 214 2.93 0.66 -20.18
N ASN A 215 2.60 1.88 -19.77
CA ASN A 215 1.35 2.57 -20.13
C ASN A 215 0.10 1.66 -20.09
N ASP A 216 -0.12 0.99 -18.94
CA ASP A 216 -1.19 0.02 -18.68
C ASP A 216 -1.18 -1.31 -19.46
N ARG A 217 -0.24 -1.51 -20.39
CA ARG A 217 -0.06 -2.75 -21.15
C ARG A 217 1.01 -3.65 -20.56
N LEU A 218 0.83 -4.98 -20.63
CA LEU A 218 1.88 -5.94 -20.32
C LEU A 218 3.06 -5.75 -21.28
N ASN A 219 4.24 -5.46 -20.73
CA ASN A 219 5.43 -5.18 -21.53
C ASN A 219 6.69 -5.59 -20.74
N GLY A 220 7.11 -6.82 -20.93
CA GLY A 220 8.14 -7.51 -20.17
C GLY A 220 7.69 -8.93 -19.79
N TRP A 221 8.26 -9.49 -18.73
CA TRP A 221 7.83 -10.80 -18.23
C TRP A 221 6.52 -10.72 -17.47
N LYS A 222 5.69 -11.75 -17.64
CA LYS A 222 4.59 -12.13 -16.76
C LYS A 222 4.87 -13.53 -16.23
N LYS A 223 4.92 -13.70 -14.91
CA LYS A 223 5.07 -14.98 -14.22
C LYS A 223 3.83 -15.26 -13.40
N GLU A 224 3.33 -16.47 -13.44
CA GLU A 224 2.24 -16.95 -12.57
C GLU A 224 2.76 -18.10 -11.71
N PHE A 225 2.31 -18.15 -10.46
CA PHE A 225 2.82 -19.07 -9.45
C PHE A 225 1.72 -20.06 -9.01
N ASP A 226 2.13 -21.22 -8.52
CA ASP A 226 1.25 -22.19 -7.88
C ASP A 226 1.09 -21.94 -6.37
N ALA A 227 0.23 -22.73 -5.71
CA ALA A 227 0.00 -22.62 -4.27
C ALA A 227 1.23 -22.96 -3.39
N GLY A 228 2.27 -23.56 -3.97
CA GLY A 228 3.58 -23.78 -3.35
C GLY A 228 4.55 -22.61 -3.52
N GLY A 229 4.23 -21.63 -4.37
CA GLY A 229 5.11 -20.51 -4.74
C GLY A 229 6.10 -20.85 -5.85
N LEU A 230 5.89 -21.95 -6.60
CA LEU A 230 6.72 -22.28 -7.76
C LEU A 230 6.14 -21.65 -9.03
N ILE A 231 7.02 -21.28 -9.98
CA ILE A 231 6.60 -20.72 -11.27
C ILE A 231 5.83 -21.80 -12.04
N LYS A 232 4.55 -21.51 -12.31
CA LYS A 232 3.63 -22.33 -13.09
C LYS A 232 3.64 -21.94 -14.57
N SER A 233 3.77 -20.64 -14.86
CA SER A 233 3.90 -20.10 -16.22
C SER A 233 4.83 -18.89 -16.21
N GLU A 234 5.58 -18.71 -17.30
CA GLU A 234 6.39 -17.53 -17.55
C GLU A 234 6.28 -17.19 -19.04
N THR A 235 5.90 -15.96 -19.36
CA THR A 235 5.62 -15.53 -20.74
C THR A 235 6.09 -14.09 -20.91
N TYR A 236 6.73 -13.81 -22.04
CA TYR A 236 7.21 -12.47 -22.37
C TYR A 236 6.20 -11.74 -23.27
N TYR A 237 5.97 -10.46 -22.98
CA TYR A 237 5.00 -9.60 -23.65
C TYR A 237 5.66 -8.33 -24.19
N ILE A 238 5.18 -7.84 -25.33
CA ILE A 238 5.42 -6.49 -25.84
C ILE A 238 4.06 -5.90 -26.18
N ASP A 239 3.69 -4.79 -25.51
CA ASP A 239 2.40 -4.11 -25.67
C ASP A 239 1.18 -5.08 -25.70
N ASP A 240 1.01 -5.88 -24.64
CA ASP A 240 -0.01 -6.94 -24.47
C ASP A 240 0.08 -8.16 -25.42
N HIS A 241 0.97 -8.15 -26.42
CA HIS A 241 1.17 -9.29 -27.31
C HIS A 241 2.28 -10.22 -26.81
N VAL A 242 2.00 -11.53 -26.79
CA VAL A 242 3.03 -12.54 -26.51
C VAL A 242 4.12 -12.45 -27.57
N ALA A 243 5.37 -12.33 -27.13
CA ALA A 243 6.54 -12.19 -27.99
C ALA A 243 7.64 -13.18 -27.57
N GLU A 244 8.55 -13.51 -28.49
CA GLU A 244 9.83 -14.07 -28.07
C GLU A 244 10.52 -13.04 -27.17
N PRO A 245 11.03 -13.42 -25.97
CA PRO A 245 11.89 -12.53 -25.21
C PRO A 245 13.08 -12.12 -26.09
N PRO A 246 13.57 -10.88 -25.98
CA PRO A 246 14.70 -10.41 -26.78
C PRO A 246 15.84 -11.41 -26.61
N LYS A 247 16.22 -12.07 -27.72
CA LYS A 247 17.31 -13.05 -27.74
C LYS A 247 18.51 -12.38 -27.08
N ALA A 248 18.92 -12.92 -25.95
CA ALA A 248 20.14 -12.47 -25.30
C ALA A 248 21.23 -12.53 -26.38
N GLN A 249 21.82 -11.37 -26.69
CA GLN A 249 23.15 -11.37 -27.31
C GLN A 249 23.99 -12.31 -26.45
N THR A 250 24.74 -13.21 -27.06
CA THR A 250 25.39 -14.36 -26.41
C THR A 250 26.53 -13.95 -25.45
N ALA A 251 26.17 -13.25 -24.39
CA ALA A 251 26.72 -13.45 -23.07
C ALA A 251 26.44 -14.91 -22.66
N PRO A 252 27.38 -15.59 -22.00
CA PRO A 252 27.18 -16.96 -21.56
C PRO A 252 26.00 -17.03 -20.59
N GLU A 253 25.08 -17.95 -20.92
CA GLU A 253 23.92 -18.46 -20.18
C GLU A 253 23.68 -17.86 -18.76
N PRO A 254 22.63 -17.04 -18.57
CA PRO A 254 22.27 -16.53 -17.25
C PRO A 254 21.54 -17.62 -16.46
N ALA A 255 22.28 -18.41 -15.69
CA ALA A 255 21.69 -19.26 -14.66
C ALA A 255 20.99 -18.37 -13.62
N LYS A 256 19.67 -18.56 -13.47
CA LYS A 256 18.73 -18.16 -12.39
C LYS A 256 19.10 -16.94 -11.54
N GLU A 257 18.14 -16.04 -11.34
CA GLU A 257 18.14 -15.10 -10.21
C GLU A 257 18.15 -15.87 -8.88
N GLN A 258 19.34 -16.26 -8.43
CA GLN A 258 19.63 -16.28 -7.01
C GLN A 258 19.80 -14.82 -6.59
N GLU A 259 19.27 -14.48 -5.42
CA GLU A 259 19.85 -13.44 -4.58
C GLU A 259 21.38 -13.52 -4.68
N SER A 260 22.09 -12.39 -4.73
CA SER A 260 23.55 -12.31 -4.93
C SER A 260 24.33 -12.98 -3.80
N LEU A 261 24.25 -14.31 -3.73
CA LEU A 261 24.54 -15.10 -2.55
C LEU A 261 26.04 -15.31 -2.54
N VAL A 262 26.72 -14.43 -1.81
CA VAL A 262 28.14 -14.61 -1.50
C VAL A 262 28.26 -15.80 -0.55
N THR A 263 28.32 -16.98 -1.13
CA THR A 263 28.58 -18.22 -0.41
C THR A 263 30.05 -18.27 -0.02
N VAL A 264 30.32 -18.69 1.22
CA VAL A 264 31.68 -18.77 1.74
C VAL A 264 32.01 -20.22 2.06
N LYS A 265 32.99 -20.78 1.33
CA LYS A 265 33.53 -22.11 1.64
C LYS A 265 34.65 -21.94 2.67
N THR A 266 34.39 -22.36 3.89
CA THR A 266 35.37 -22.37 4.99
C THR A 266 36.17 -23.66 4.99
N MET A 267 37.49 -23.56 5.09
CA MET A 267 38.43 -24.66 5.28
C MET A 267 39.26 -24.40 6.53
N SER A 268 39.09 -25.22 7.56
CA SER A 268 39.93 -25.19 8.76
C SER A 268 41.31 -25.77 8.45
N LEU A 269 42.36 -25.07 8.88
CA LEU A 269 43.77 -25.41 8.64
C LEU A 269 44.52 -25.50 9.98
N ALA A 270 45.66 -26.19 10.01
CA ALA A 270 46.44 -26.38 11.25
C ALA A 270 46.89 -25.06 11.93
N ARG A 271 46.94 -23.96 11.18
CA ARG A 271 47.37 -22.62 11.63
C ARG A 271 46.29 -21.52 11.47
N GLY A 272 45.03 -21.87 11.20
CA GLY A 272 43.97 -20.86 11.05
C GLY A 272 42.79 -21.34 10.19
N GLU A 273 42.10 -20.40 9.55
CA GLU A 273 40.94 -20.68 8.69
C GLU A 273 41.09 -19.98 7.33
N ARG A 274 40.77 -20.70 6.25
CA ARG A 274 40.70 -20.13 4.90
C ARG A 274 39.24 -20.06 4.44
N PHE A 275 38.84 -18.86 4.04
CA PHE A 275 37.53 -18.53 3.51
C PHE A 275 37.66 -18.28 2.01
N ALA A 276 36.92 -19.03 1.18
CA ALA A 276 36.80 -18.79 -0.25
C ALA A 276 35.42 -18.22 -0.55
N PHE A 277 35.38 -16.97 -1.00
CA PHE A 277 34.16 -16.24 -1.33
C PHE A 277 33.75 -16.54 -2.77
N GLN A 278 32.49 -16.93 -2.96
CA GLN A 278 31.91 -17.27 -4.24
C GLN A 278 30.59 -16.50 -4.45
N LEU A 279 30.55 -15.63 -5.45
CA LEU A 279 29.34 -14.94 -5.87
C LEU A 279 28.69 -15.77 -6.98
N ASN A 280 27.46 -16.22 -6.76
CA ASN A 280 26.70 -17.07 -7.68
C ASN A 280 27.53 -18.31 -8.13
N GLY A 281 28.21 -18.95 -7.17
CA GLY A 281 29.10 -20.10 -7.39
C GLY A 281 30.47 -19.79 -8.00
N LYS A 282 30.69 -18.58 -8.53
CA LYS A 282 31.97 -18.15 -9.12
C LYS A 282 32.91 -17.59 -8.05
N TYR A 283 34.14 -18.09 -8.00
CA TYR A 283 35.18 -17.58 -7.11
C TYR A 283 35.45 -16.09 -7.37
N ILE A 284 35.28 -15.25 -6.34
CA ILE A 284 35.55 -13.81 -6.36
C ILE A 284 36.75 -13.42 -5.50
N GLY A 285 37.09 -14.22 -4.49
CA GLY A 285 38.27 -13.99 -3.67
C GLY A 285 38.45 -14.98 -2.52
N LYS A 286 39.52 -14.80 -1.76
CA LYS A 286 39.83 -15.56 -0.54
C LYS A 286 40.37 -14.65 0.56
N ALA A 287 40.12 -15.03 1.80
CA ALA A 287 40.86 -14.57 2.97
C ALA A 287 41.41 -15.78 3.72
N HIS A 288 42.66 -15.71 4.16
CA HIS A 288 43.29 -16.69 5.02
C HIS A 288 43.64 -15.98 6.32
N LEU A 289 43.00 -16.39 7.41
CA LEU A 289 43.22 -15.83 8.74
C LEU A 289 43.98 -16.83 9.61
N ASP A 290 44.83 -16.37 10.52
CA ASP A 290 45.46 -17.22 11.52
C ASP A 290 44.50 -17.55 12.69
N LYS A 291 45.03 -18.18 13.76
CA LYS A 291 44.24 -18.53 14.96
C LYS A 291 43.80 -17.32 15.79
N ASP A 292 44.48 -16.19 15.66
CA ASP A 292 44.20 -14.93 16.32
C ASP A 292 43.42 -13.97 15.39
N PHE A 293 42.95 -14.50 14.25
CA PHE A 293 42.25 -13.84 13.15
C PHE A 293 43.07 -12.81 12.34
N ASN A 294 44.40 -12.74 12.47
CA ASN A 294 45.22 -11.86 11.61
C ASN A 294 45.17 -12.34 10.16
N ILE A 295 45.20 -11.39 9.20
CA ILE A 295 45.18 -11.67 7.77
C ILE A 295 46.55 -12.19 7.34
N ILE A 296 46.64 -13.51 7.08
CA ILE A 296 47.83 -14.13 6.48
C ILE A 296 47.90 -13.79 4.98
N SER A 297 46.76 -13.80 4.30
CA SER A 297 46.63 -13.31 2.93
C SER A 297 45.18 -13.03 2.54
N GLN A 298 44.99 -12.03 1.69
CA GLN A 298 43.70 -11.72 1.08
C GLN A 298 43.89 -11.43 -0.42
N GLU A 299 43.09 -12.05 -1.27
CA GLU A 299 43.18 -11.90 -2.73
C GLU A 299 41.80 -11.93 -3.39
N GLY A 300 41.63 -11.20 -4.49
CA GLY A 300 40.41 -11.18 -5.29
C GLY A 300 39.62 -9.86 -5.19
N LYS A 301 38.51 -9.80 -5.92
CA LYS A 301 37.61 -8.64 -6.00
C LYS A 301 36.32 -8.98 -5.27
N ILE A 302 36.38 -8.96 -3.94
CA ILE A 302 35.23 -9.19 -3.07
C ILE A 302 34.38 -7.91 -3.07
N PRO A 303 33.05 -7.97 -3.31
CA PRO A 303 32.22 -6.78 -3.32
C PRO A 303 32.12 -6.15 -1.93
N ASP A 304 31.87 -4.85 -1.90
CA ASP A 304 31.74 -4.09 -0.67
C ASP A 304 30.42 -4.42 0.04
N GLY A 305 30.45 -4.44 1.38
CA GLY A 305 29.30 -4.80 2.21
C GLY A 305 29.59 -5.93 3.21
N ALA A 306 28.52 -6.39 3.87
CA ALA A 306 28.58 -7.42 4.91
C ALA A 306 28.26 -8.82 4.35
N ILE A 307 29.21 -9.74 4.44
CA ILE A 307 29.10 -11.13 4.01
C ILE A 307 28.95 -12.02 5.25
N LYS A 308 27.80 -12.67 5.38
CA LYS A 308 27.47 -13.58 6.49
C LYS A 308 27.89 -15.02 6.17
N VAL A 309 28.53 -15.66 7.13
CA VAL A 309 29.03 -17.03 7.06
C VAL A 309 28.30 -17.88 8.09
N TYR A 310 27.65 -18.92 7.58
CA TYR A 310 26.85 -19.86 8.36
C TYR A 310 27.63 -21.17 8.56
N SER A 311 27.37 -21.87 9.66
CA SER A 311 27.90 -23.21 9.93
C SER A 311 27.23 -24.25 9.02
N LYS A 312 27.67 -25.51 9.08
CA LYS A 312 27.07 -26.60 8.29
C LYS A 312 25.61 -26.87 8.68
N GLU A 313 25.25 -26.46 9.90
CA GLU A 313 23.96 -26.54 10.55
C GLU A 313 23.08 -25.30 10.26
N GLY A 314 23.52 -24.41 9.35
CA GLY A 314 22.79 -23.22 8.91
C GLY A 314 22.80 -22.04 9.88
N LYS A 315 23.57 -22.12 10.98
CA LYS A 315 23.62 -21.10 12.03
C LYS A 315 24.64 -20.01 11.72
N LEU A 316 24.31 -18.73 11.94
CA LEU A 316 25.27 -17.63 11.76
C LEU A 316 26.49 -17.85 12.68
N SER A 317 27.69 -17.76 12.12
CA SER A 317 28.97 -18.00 12.81
C SER A 317 29.93 -16.82 12.68
N LYS A 318 30.05 -16.21 11.49
CA LYS A 318 30.92 -15.05 11.25
C LYS A 318 30.25 -14.06 10.28
N GLU A 319 30.60 -12.78 10.37
CA GLU A 319 30.21 -11.73 9.41
C GLU A 319 31.45 -10.91 9.06
N PHE A 320 31.76 -10.79 7.76
CA PHE A 320 32.90 -10.05 7.24
C PHE A 320 32.40 -8.77 6.58
N VAL A 321 32.96 -7.61 6.91
CA VAL A 321 32.62 -6.34 6.24
C VAL A 321 33.80 -5.89 5.38
N PHE A 322 33.55 -5.80 4.07
CA PHE A 322 34.54 -5.35 3.08
C PHE A 322 34.22 -3.93 2.60
N GLU A 323 35.28 -3.14 2.38
CA GLU A 323 35.23 -1.82 1.73
C GLU A 323 36.38 -1.73 0.72
N LYS A 324 36.07 -1.38 -0.53
CA LYS A 324 36.95 -1.43 -1.70
C LYS A 324 37.68 -2.77 -1.84
N SER A 325 36.94 -3.87 -1.65
CA SER A 325 37.45 -5.25 -1.53
C SER A 325 38.45 -5.52 -0.39
N VAL A 326 38.66 -4.62 0.57
CA VAL A 326 39.55 -4.82 1.74
C VAL A 326 38.72 -5.17 2.98
N LEU A 327 39.09 -6.22 3.71
CA LEU A 327 38.45 -6.58 4.98
C LEU A 327 38.68 -5.48 6.02
N LYS A 328 37.59 -4.86 6.49
CA LYS A 328 37.61 -3.81 7.53
C LYS A 328 37.22 -4.34 8.90
N LEU A 329 36.28 -5.28 8.92
CA LEU A 329 35.66 -5.78 10.15
C LEU A 329 35.37 -7.28 10.05
N LEU A 330 35.64 -8.00 11.11
CA LEU A 330 35.20 -9.38 11.31
C LEU A 330 34.42 -9.46 12.61
N ARG A 331 33.17 -9.90 12.52
CA ARG A 331 32.34 -10.27 13.67
C ARG A 331 32.28 -11.78 13.79
N VAL A 332 32.50 -12.28 14.99
CA VAL A 332 32.37 -13.69 15.34
C VAL A 332 31.17 -13.82 16.27
N TYR A 333 30.27 -14.73 15.95
CA TYR A 333 29.05 -15.03 16.72
C TYR A 333 29.21 -16.37 17.44
N GLU A 334 28.46 -16.54 18.52
CA GLU A 334 28.15 -17.89 18.99
C GLU A 334 27.17 -18.56 18.02
N GLU A 335 27.17 -19.88 17.87
CA GLU A 335 26.42 -20.56 16.80
C GLU A 335 24.90 -20.32 16.89
N GLY A 336 24.41 -19.38 16.07
CA GLY A 336 23.01 -18.92 16.11
C GLY A 336 22.68 -18.07 17.35
N GLY A 337 23.69 -17.55 18.03
CA GLY A 337 23.59 -16.77 19.26
C GLY A 337 24.12 -15.33 19.10
N PRO A 338 24.41 -14.64 20.24
CA PRO A 338 24.85 -13.24 20.22
C PRO A 338 26.27 -13.07 19.64
N LEU A 339 26.63 -11.81 19.40
CA LEU A 339 27.98 -11.41 18.99
C LEU A 339 28.99 -11.77 20.10
N LYS A 340 29.99 -12.59 19.77
CA LYS A 340 31.04 -13.06 20.68
C LYS A 340 32.25 -12.13 20.72
N ALA A 341 32.62 -11.57 19.56
CA ALA A 341 33.73 -10.64 19.40
C ALA A 341 33.62 -9.87 18.08
N GLU A 342 34.03 -8.60 18.08
CA GLU A 342 34.28 -7.80 16.87
C GLU A 342 35.78 -7.53 16.76
N TYR A 343 36.33 -7.67 15.55
CA TYR A 343 37.72 -7.40 15.22
C TYR A 343 37.78 -6.38 14.09
N SER A 344 38.66 -5.40 14.23
CA SER A 344 39.00 -4.41 13.20
C SER A 344 40.45 -4.59 12.76
N PHE A 345 40.76 -4.25 11.52
CA PHE A 345 42.06 -4.57 10.93
C PHE A 345 42.94 -3.33 10.72
N LYS A 346 44.20 -3.42 11.15
CA LYS A 346 45.25 -2.43 10.87
C LYS A 346 46.53 -3.16 10.49
N GLU A 347 47.07 -2.89 9.31
CA GLU A 347 48.30 -3.53 8.79
C GLU A 347 48.22 -5.06 8.93
N ASP A 348 47.11 -5.62 8.43
CA ASP A 348 46.77 -7.05 8.44
C ASP A 348 46.59 -7.70 9.83
N LYS A 349 46.85 -6.97 10.93
CA LYS A 349 46.62 -7.45 12.30
C LYS A 349 45.19 -7.23 12.76
N ALA A 350 44.63 -8.24 13.42
CA ALA A 350 43.32 -8.19 14.05
C ALA A 350 43.40 -7.48 15.41
N ILE A 351 42.65 -6.39 15.55
CA ILE A 351 42.47 -5.63 16.79
C ILE A 351 41.05 -5.90 17.28
N LYS A 352 40.94 -6.72 18.33
CA LYS A 352 39.67 -6.96 19.01
C LYS A 352 39.16 -5.66 19.63
N LYS A 353 37.88 -5.37 19.44
CA LYS A 353 37.14 -4.29 20.10
C LYS A 353 36.39 -4.78 21.34
#